data_AF-A0A7H8N143-F1
#
_entry.id   AF-A0A7H8N143-F1
#
_cell.length_a   1.000
_cell.length_b   1.000
_cell.length_c   1.000
_cell.angle_alpha   90.00
_cell.angle_beta   90.00
_cell.angle_gamma   90.00
#
_symmetry.space_group_name_H-M   'P 1'
#
loop_
_entity.id
_entity.type
_entity.pdbx_description
1 polymer ?
#
loop_
_entity_poly.entity_id
_entity_poly.type
_entity_poly.pdbx_seq_one_letter_code
_entity_poly.pdbx_strand_id
1 'polypeptide(L)'
;MLLDVVAESPPPGQDSRTSNINATTTKKETDMRNALRKKALTLTTGLVLAGSLLAGGPGAAHGEEPSTRALSCTTLHPSSGAVNVCKSWTSNGDGTFYGKWSSSGATAGVYLQGSLDGRVEYLNSEGIYDDIRKFLIRACKSGAGCTAWW
;
A
#
# COMPACT_ATOMS: atom_id res chain seq x y z
N MET A 1 -11.03 69.24 -26.60
CA MET A 1 -12.13 68.37 -26.15
C MET A 1 -12.06 67.09 -26.96
N LEU A 2 -11.34 66.09 -26.45
CA LEU A 2 -11.30 64.73 -26.99
C LEU A 2 -12.06 63.86 -25.99
N LEU A 3 -13.10 63.19 -26.45
CA LEU A 3 -13.92 62.26 -25.67
C LEU A 3 -13.26 60.88 -25.74
N ASP A 4 -12.95 60.31 -24.58
CA ASP A 4 -12.51 58.94 -24.39
C ASP A 4 -13.63 57.95 -24.79
N VAL A 5 -13.33 57.06 -25.74
CA VAL A 5 -14.16 55.89 -26.06
C VAL A 5 -13.72 54.75 -25.14
N VAL A 6 -14.60 54.37 -24.22
CA VAL A 6 -14.49 53.15 -23.42
C VAL A 6 -14.50 51.93 -24.36
N ALA A 7 -13.42 51.16 -24.32
CA ALA A 7 -13.34 49.85 -24.96
C ALA A 7 -13.94 48.79 -24.03
N GLU A 8 -15.13 48.30 -24.36
CA GLU A 8 -15.77 47.17 -23.68
C GLU A 8 -15.13 45.86 -24.18
N SER A 9 -14.53 45.10 -23.25
CA SER A 9 -13.90 43.80 -23.56
C SER A 9 -14.94 42.67 -23.55
N PRO A 10 -14.94 41.74 -24.53
CA PRO A 10 -15.89 40.63 -24.56
C PRO A 10 -15.54 39.54 -23.53
N PRO A 11 -16.55 38.82 -22.98
CA PRO A 11 -16.33 37.75 -22.01
C PRO A 11 -15.78 36.47 -22.67
N PRO A 12 -14.92 35.70 -21.97
CA PRO A 12 -14.45 34.42 -22.47
C PRO A 12 -15.57 33.37 -22.43
N GLY A 13 -15.84 32.78 -23.59
CA GLY A 13 -16.72 31.62 -23.74
C GLY A 13 -16.14 30.38 -23.05
N GLN A 14 -16.94 29.77 -22.18
CA GLN A 14 -16.67 28.44 -21.63
C GLN A 14 -17.26 27.38 -22.55
N ASP A 15 -16.41 26.79 -23.39
CA ASP A 15 -16.72 25.55 -24.08
C ASP A 15 -16.81 24.40 -23.06
N SER A 16 -18.04 23.91 -22.89
CA SER A 16 -18.35 22.69 -22.13
C SER A 16 -17.82 21.47 -22.89
N ARG A 17 -16.56 21.11 -22.64
CA ARG A 17 -15.98 19.83 -23.06
C ARG A 17 -15.78 18.93 -21.86
N THR A 18 -16.89 18.37 -21.37
CA THR A 18 -16.93 17.28 -20.39
C THR A 18 -16.23 16.05 -21.01
N SER A 19 -14.94 15.88 -20.72
CA SER A 19 -14.18 14.70 -21.14
C SER A 19 -14.54 13.53 -20.22
N ASN A 20 -15.35 12.63 -20.76
CA ASN A 20 -15.85 11.43 -20.11
C ASN A 20 -14.77 10.33 -20.15
N ILE A 21 -13.77 10.41 -19.27
CA ILE A 21 -12.61 9.49 -19.25
C ILE A 21 -12.77 8.27 -18.32
N ASN A 22 -13.93 8.09 -17.67
CA ASN A 22 -14.07 7.08 -16.61
C ASN A 22 -14.65 5.72 -17.06
N ALA A 23 -14.90 5.47 -18.35
CA ALA A 23 -15.65 4.28 -18.77
C ALA A 23 -14.84 3.16 -19.45
N THR A 24 -13.55 3.35 -19.76
CA THR A 24 -12.81 2.39 -20.61
C THR A 24 -11.70 1.61 -19.89
N THR A 25 -11.27 2.05 -18.70
CA THR A 25 -10.17 1.40 -17.94
C THR A 25 -10.66 0.34 -16.95
N THR A 26 -11.95 -0.01 -16.94
CA THR A 26 -12.51 -1.05 -16.05
C THR A 26 -12.89 -2.33 -16.76
N LYS A 27 -12.81 -2.39 -18.11
CA LYS A 27 -13.20 -3.59 -18.87
C LYS A 27 -12.02 -4.50 -19.23
N LYS A 28 -10.79 -3.97 -19.35
CA LYS A 28 -9.64 -4.75 -19.84
C LYS A 28 -8.91 -5.55 -18.75
N GLU A 29 -9.03 -5.16 -17.48
CA GLU A 29 -8.31 -5.82 -16.38
C GLU A 29 -9.05 -7.06 -15.83
N THR A 30 -10.38 -7.06 -15.90
CA THR A 30 -11.21 -8.16 -15.39
C THR A 30 -11.17 -9.40 -16.30
N ASP A 31 -11.03 -9.22 -17.61
CA ASP A 31 -10.95 -10.33 -18.58
C ASP A 31 -9.66 -11.16 -18.42
N MET A 32 -8.55 -10.55 -17.99
CA MET A 32 -7.27 -11.24 -17.86
C MET A 32 -7.21 -12.19 -16.66
N ARG A 33 -7.93 -11.89 -15.57
CA ARG A 33 -7.96 -12.73 -14.36
C ARG A 33 -8.77 -14.03 -14.57
N ASN A 34 -9.74 -14.04 -15.48
CA ASN A 34 -10.55 -15.23 -15.80
C ASN A 34 -9.86 -16.22 -16.75
N ALA A 35 -8.90 -15.76 -17.57
CA ALA A 35 -8.18 -16.61 -18.51
C ALA A 35 -7.13 -17.53 -17.83
N LEU A 36 -6.63 -17.15 -16.64
CA LEU A 36 -5.58 -17.90 -15.93
C LEU A 36 -6.08 -19.05 -15.06
N ARG A 37 -7.38 -19.15 -14.77
CA ARG A 37 -7.94 -20.25 -13.96
C ARG A 37 -8.29 -21.52 -14.75
N LYS A 38 -8.13 -21.53 -16.07
CA LYS A 38 -8.55 -22.65 -16.94
C LYS A 38 -7.50 -23.73 -17.24
N LYS A 39 -6.29 -23.64 -16.68
CA LYS A 39 -5.30 -24.74 -16.76
C LYS A 39 -5.23 -25.52 -15.46
N ALA A 40 -6.38 -26.05 -15.04
CA ALA A 40 -6.40 -27.24 -14.19
C ALA A 40 -6.01 -28.41 -15.09
N LEU A 41 -4.73 -28.80 -15.02
CA LEU A 41 -4.18 -29.93 -15.75
C LEU A 41 -4.73 -31.21 -15.10
N THR A 42 -5.85 -31.69 -15.62
CA THR A 42 -6.40 -33.02 -15.32
C THR A 42 -5.48 -34.07 -15.94
N LEU A 43 -4.48 -34.53 -15.18
CA LEU A 43 -3.74 -35.76 -15.48
C LEU A 43 -4.29 -36.87 -14.57
N THR A 44 -5.36 -37.51 -15.01
CA THR A 44 -5.92 -38.71 -14.37
C THR A 44 -5.88 -39.86 -15.35
N THR A 45 -4.80 -40.65 -15.33
CA THR A 45 -4.90 -42.12 -15.43
C THR A 45 -3.54 -42.76 -15.15
N GLY A 46 -3.41 -43.34 -13.95
CA GLY A 46 -2.27 -44.14 -13.53
C GLY A 46 -2.70 -44.98 -12.34
N LEU A 47 -3.63 -45.91 -12.57
CA LEU A 47 -4.04 -46.90 -11.58
C LEU A 47 -2.91 -47.92 -11.45
N VAL A 48 -2.04 -47.76 -10.44
CA VAL A 48 -1.07 -48.79 -10.06
C VAL A 48 -1.63 -49.55 -8.86
N LEU A 49 -1.92 -50.83 -9.08
CA LEU A 49 -2.39 -51.77 -8.08
C LEU A 49 -1.25 -52.18 -7.13
N ALA A 50 -1.60 -52.20 -5.85
CA ALA A 50 -1.06 -53.04 -4.76
C ALA A 50 0.42 -52.89 -4.35
N GLY A 51 0.64 -52.44 -3.11
CA GLY A 51 1.91 -52.58 -2.41
C GLY A 51 1.88 -51.92 -1.04
N SER A 52 1.81 -52.73 0.01
CA SER A 52 1.83 -52.37 1.44
C SER A 52 2.99 -51.43 1.83
N LEU A 53 2.80 -50.62 2.89
CA LEU A 53 3.67 -50.49 4.08
C LEU A 53 3.53 -49.10 4.77
N LEU A 54 3.75 -49.12 6.09
CA LEU A 54 3.49 -48.11 7.12
C LEU A 54 4.29 -46.79 6.96
N ALA A 55 3.63 -45.64 7.15
CA ALA A 55 4.17 -44.36 7.68
C ALA A 55 2.99 -43.35 7.73
N GLY A 56 2.54 -42.78 8.84
CA GLY A 56 3.30 -41.93 9.75
C GLY A 56 2.96 -40.45 9.46
N GLY A 57 2.05 -39.86 10.24
CA GLY A 57 1.95 -38.39 10.36
C GLY A 57 0.51 -37.83 10.40
N PRO A 58 0.13 -37.06 11.44
CA PRO A 58 -1.07 -36.22 11.37
C PRO A 58 -0.82 -35.11 10.34
N GLY A 59 -1.45 -35.23 9.18
CA GLY A 59 -1.57 -34.12 8.25
C GLY A 59 -2.44 -33.06 8.90
N ALA A 60 -1.80 -32.10 9.58
CA ALA A 60 -2.45 -30.85 9.94
C ALA A 60 -2.95 -30.25 8.64
N ALA A 61 -4.27 -30.27 8.46
CA ALA A 61 -4.92 -29.40 7.51
C ALA A 61 -4.58 -27.97 7.97
N HIS A 62 -3.59 -27.35 7.33
CA HIS A 62 -3.46 -25.91 7.33
C HIS A 62 -4.66 -25.40 6.53
N GLY A 63 -5.80 -25.29 7.21
CA GLY A 63 -6.90 -24.47 6.76
C GLY A 63 -6.33 -23.10 6.48
N GLU A 64 -6.69 -22.57 5.31
CA GLU A 64 -6.37 -21.23 4.84
C GLU A 64 -6.54 -20.24 5.99
N GLU A 65 -5.43 -19.78 6.57
CA GLU A 65 -5.48 -18.73 7.58
C GLU A 65 -6.13 -17.54 6.87
N PRO A 66 -7.21 -16.94 7.40
CA PRO A 66 -7.65 -15.66 6.88
C PRO A 66 -6.43 -14.75 6.82
N SER A 67 -6.27 -13.98 5.74
CA SER A 67 -5.17 -13.03 5.59
C SER A 67 -5.28 -11.97 6.69
N THR A 68 -4.81 -12.31 7.89
CA THR A 68 -4.98 -11.53 9.10
C THR A 68 -4.10 -10.31 8.92
N ARG A 69 -4.74 -9.17 8.65
CA ARG A 69 -4.05 -7.88 8.57
C ARG A 69 -3.53 -7.54 9.96
N ALA A 70 -2.21 -7.56 10.12
CA ALA A 70 -1.56 -7.13 11.34
C ALA A 70 -1.64 -5.60 11.46
N LEU A 71 -1.69 -5.11 12.70
CA LEU A 71 -1.70 -3.69 13.05
C LEU A 71 -0.81 -3.48 14.28
N SER A 72 0.00 -2.43 14.25
CA SER A 72 0.80 -1.99 15.39
C SER A 72 0.83 -0.48 15.46
N CYS A 73 0.74 0.09 16.66
CA CYS A 73 0.77 1.52 16.90
C CYS A 73 1.77 1.85 18.02
N THR A 74 2.43 3.00 17.91
CA THR A 74 3.33 3.52 18.94
C THR A 74 3.31 5.04 18.96
N THR A 75 3.88 5.62 20.02
CA THR A 75 4.17 7.05 20.10
C THR A 75 5.68 7.24 20.07
N LEU A 76 6.17 7.95 19.06
CA LEU A 76 7.58 8.29 18.91
C LEU A 76 7.86 9.64 19.55
N HIS A 77 8.89 9.67 20.40
CA HIS A 77 9.30 10.84 21.16
C HIS A 77 10.67 11.31 20.67
N PRO A 78 10.73 12.15 19.61
CA PRO A 78 11.96 12.84 19.27
C PRO A 78 12.36 13.78 20.42
N SER A 79 13.57 14.34 20.36
CA SER A 79 14.17 15.21 21.38
C SER A 79 13.26 16.33 21.93
N SER A 80 12.27 16.78 21.16
CA SER A 80 11.14 17.55 21.67
C SER A 80 9.86 17.18 20.91
N GLY A 81 8.76 16.97 21.65
CA GLY A 81 7.44 16.67 21.08
C GLY A 81 7.14 15.17 20.97
N ALA A 82 6.04 14.85 20.31
CA ALA A 82 5.59 13.48 20.11
C ALA A 82 4.85 13.35 18.77
N VAL A 83 4.80 12.13 18.25
CA VAL A 83 3.96 11.76 17.10
C VAL A 83 3.45 10.34 17.29
N ASN A 84 2.15 10.15 17.16
CA ASN A 84 1.53 8.82 17.15
C ASN A 84 1.65 8.26 15.75
N VAL A 85 2.05 6.99 15.63
CA VAL A 85 2.24 6.31 14.36
C VAL A 85 1.62 4.93 14.44
N CYS A 86 0.87 4.54 13.40
CA CYS A 86 0.33 3.20 13.24
C CYS A 86 0.78 2.62 11.90
N LYS A 87 1.10 1.32 11.88
CA LYS A 87 1.44 0.53 10.69
C LYS A 87 0.55 -0.69 10.64
N SER A 88 0.10 -1.04 9.45
CA SER A 88 -0.61 -2.29 9.19
C SER A 88 0.00 -3.00 7.99
N TRP A 89 -0.08 -4.32 7.98
CA TRP A 89 0.46 -5.12 6.89
C TRP A 89 -0.28 -6.43 6.71
N THR A 90 -0.24 -6.93 5.48
CA THR A 90 -0.71 -8.24 5.07
C THR A 90 0.41 -8.87 4.24
N SER A 91 0.70 -10.15 4.47
CA SER A 91 1.71 -10.85 3.68
C SER A 91 1.22 -11.07 2.25
N ASN A 92 2.12 -10.87 1.28
CA ASN A 92 1.87 -11.20 -0.12
C ASN A 92 2.11 -12.69 -0.42
N GLY A 93 2.61 -13.47 0.55
CA GLY A 93 2.88 -14.92 0.41
C GLY A 93 4.27 -15.27 -0.13
N ASP A 94 5.07 -14.28 -0.54
CA ASP A 94 6.42 -14.43 -1.10
C ASP A 94 7.52 -13.87 -0.16
N GLY A 95 7.17 -13.61 1.09
CA GLY A 95 8.05 -12.99 2.08
C GLY A 95 8.04 -11.45 2.05
N THR A 96 7.28 -10.84 1.14
CA THR A 96 7.00 -9.40 1.14
C THR A 96 5.64 -9.09 1.76
N PHE A 97 5.40 -7.79 1.98
CA PHE A 97 4.18 -7.29 2.60
C PHE A 97 3.61 -6.09 1.85
N TYR A 98 2.29 -6.12 1.65
CA TYR A 98 1.47 -4.95 1.39
C TYR A 98 1.06 -4.31 2.71
N GLY A 99 1.21 -3.00 2.86
CA GLY A 99 0.84 -2.34 4.10
C GLY A 99 0.52 -0.87 3.98
N LYS A 100 0.01 -0.32 5.08
CA LYS A 100 -0.36 1.09 5.21
C LYS A 100 0.21 1.65 6.49
N TRP A 101 0.54 2.94 6.51
CA TRP A 101 0.84 3.66 7.74
C TRP A 101 0.00 4.92 7.84
N SER A 102 -0.15 5.38 9.08
CA SER A 102 -0.71 6.68 9.40
C SER A 102 -0.03 7.27 10.62
N SER A 103 -0.14 8.57 10.78
CA SER A 103 0.42 9.30 11.90
C SER A 103 -0.43 10.52 12.25
N SER A 104 -0.35 10.93 13.51
CA SER A 104 -1.12 12.05 14.04
C SER A 104 -0.42 12.73 15.21
N GLY A 105 -0.83 13.96 15.51
CA GLY A 105 -0.35 14.70 16.68
C GLY A 105 1.09 15.19 16.60
N ALA A 106 1.70 15.22 15.40
CA ALA A 106 3.06 15.73 15.23
C ALA A 106 3.17 17.21 15.63
N THR A 107 4.05 17.50 16.58
CA THR A 107 4.36 18.89 17.00
C THR A 107 5.21 19.61 15.94
N ALA A 108 5.21 20.95 15.97
CA ALA A 108 5.91 21.78 14.98
C ALA A 108 7.39 21.38 14.77
N GLY A 109 7.76 21.16 13.50
CA GLY A 109 9.11 20.77 13.08
C GLY A 109 9.49 19.31 13.35
N VAL A 110 8.54 18.48 13.81
CA VAL A 110 8.68 17.02 13.78
C VAL A 110 8.23 16.50 12.41
N TYR A 111 9.02 15.61 11.83
CA TYR A 111 8.72 14.93 10.57
C TYR A 111 9.05 13.43 10.66
N LEU A 112 8.51 12.63 9.75
CA LEU A 112 8.72 11.19 9.72
C LEU A 112 9.69 10.78 8.63
N GLN A 113 10.45 9.72 8.91
CA GLN A 113 11.23 8.99 7.94
C GLN A 113 10.87 7.51 7.98
N GLY A 114 10.80 6.91 6.81
CA GLY A 114 10.57 5.49 6.61
C GLY A 114 11.84 4.82 6.11
N SER A 115 12.08 3.59 6.55
CA SER A 115 13.05 2.69 5.95
C SER A 115 12.31 1.54 5.29
N LEU A 116 12.33 1.49 3.96
CA LEU A 116 11.73 0.46 3.13
C LEU A 116 12.86 -0.40 2.57
N ASP A 117 13.06 -1.59 3.14
CA ASP A 117 14.20 -2.48 2.79
C ASP A 117 15.57 -1.77 2.88
N GLY A 118 15.71 -0.85 3.83
CA GLY A 118 16.94 -0.07 4.04
C GLY A 118 17.01 1.24 3.26
N ARG A 119 16.14 1.47 2.26
CA ARG A 119 16.02 2.78 1.59
C ARG A 119 15.29 3.75 2.53
N VAL A 120 15.93 4.87 2.83
CA VAL A 120 15.36 5.90 3.71
C VAL A 120 14.70 7.01 2.89
N GLU A 121 13.45 7.32 3.21
CA GLU A 121 12.67 8.38 2.57
C GLU A 121 11.84 9.16 3.59
N TYR A 122 11.45 10.40 3.23
CA TYR A 122 10.50 11.18 4.02
C TYR A 122 9.10 10.62 3.85
N LEU A 123 8.37 10.49 4.95
CA LEU A 123 6.99 10.01 4.91
C LEU A 123 6.01 11.16 5.08
N ASN A 124 4.90 11.08 4.35
CA ASN A 124 3.71 11.86 4.63
C ASN A 124 3.01 11.34 5.89
N SER A 125 1.98 12.06 6.34
CA SER A 125 1.18 11.67 7.50
C SER A 125 0.52 10.30 7.33
N GLU A 126 0.27 9.87 6.10
CA GLU A 126 -0.24 8.55 5.75
C GLU A 126 0.37 8.05 4.44
N GLY A 127 0.28 6.74 4.20
CA GLY A 127 0.67 6.16 2.92
C GLY A 127 0.55 4.65 2.86
N ILE A 128 0.97 4.10 1.73
CA ILE A 128 0.88 2.68 1.36
C ILE A 128 2.26 2.24 0.89
N TYR A 129 2.65 1.02 1.23
CA TYR A 129 3.82 0.34 0.67
C TYR A 129 3.41 -1.05 0.18
N ASP A 130 4.12 -1.55 -0.82
CA ASP A 130 3.92 -2.87 -1.39
C ASP A 130 5.28 -3.47 -1.79
N ASP A 131 5.34 -4.80 -1.84
CA ASP A 131 6.56 -5.57 -2.11
C ASP A 131 7.76 -5.22 -1.19
N ILE A 132 7.47 -4.83 0.05
CA ILE A 132 8.49 -4.50 1.06
C ILE A 132 8.64 -5.65 2.04
N ARG A 133 9.87 -6.07 2.34
CA ARG A 133 10.15 -7.11 3.34
C ARG A 133 10.25 -6.56 4.75
N LYS A 134 10.78 -5.34 4.89
CA LYS A 134 10.94 -4.67 6.18
C LYS A 134 10.62 -3.19 6.07
N PHE A 135 9.61 -2.78 6.84
CA PHE A 135 9.19 -1.38 6.94
C PHE A 135 9.33 -0.85 8.36
N LEU A 136 10.22 0.13 8.52
CA LEU A 136 10.48 0.83 9.79
C LEU A 136 10.13 2.31 9.66
N ILE A 137 9.68 2.93 10.75
CA ILE A 137 9.41 4.36 10.86
C ILE A 137 10.21 4.92 12.03
N ARG A 138 10.70 6.14 11.88
CA ARG A 138 11.22 6.95 12.98
C ARG A 138 10.69 8.39 12.89
N ALA A 139 10.71 9.08 14.00
CA ALA A 139 10.40 10.51 14.07
C ALA A 139 11.69 11.31 14.20
N CYS A 140 11.75 12.46 13.53
CA CYS A 140 12.89 13.35 13.51
C CYS A 140 12.46 14.77 13.85
N LYS A 141 13.35 15.52 14.50
CA LYS A 141 13.20 16.94 14.78
C LYS A 141 14.34 17.70 14.13
N SER A 142 14.02 18.71 13.32
CA SER A 142 15.03 19.56 12.69
C SER A 142 15.96 20.15 13.74
N GLY A 143 17.27 19.94 13.58
CA GLY A 143 18.31 20.42 14.50
C GLY A 143 18.53 19.59 15.76
N ALA A 144 17.74 18.55 16.03
CA ALA A 144 17.81 17.80 17.28
C ALA A 144 17.82 16.27 17.14
N GLY A 145 17.87 15.76 15.89
CA GLY A 145 18.05 14.34 15.60
C GLY A 145 16.75 13.53 15.49
N CYS A 146 16.90 12.20 15.45
CA CYS A 146 15.79 11.26 15.24
C CYS A 146 15.71 10.21 16.34
N THR A 147 14.52 9.66 16.52
CA THR A 147 14.30 8.47 17.34
C THR A 147 14.99 7.24 16.73
N ALA A 148 15.08 6.17 17.52
CA ALA A 148 15.35 4.84 17.00
C ALA A 148 14.27 4.41 15.98
N TRP A 149 14.62 3.42 15.17
CA TRP A 149 13.71 2.79 14.22
C TRP A 149 12.71 1.88 14.93
N TRP A 150 11.43 1.97 14.53
CA TRP A 150 10.33 1.13 14.99
C TRP A 150 9.59 0.49 13.82
#